data_AF-A0A7S7PQM4-F1
#
_entry.id   AF-A0A7S7PQM4-F1
#
_cell.length_a   1.000
_cell.length_b   1.000
_cell.length_c   1.000
_cell.angle_alpha   90.00
_cell.angle_beta   90.00
_cell.angle_gamma   90.00
#
_symmetry.space_group_name_H-M   'P 1'
#
loop_
_entity.id
_entity.type
_entity.pdbx_description
1 polymer ?
#
loop_
_entity_poly.entity_id
_entity_poly.type
_entity_poly.pdbx_seq_one_letter_code
_entity_poly.pdbx_strand_id
1 'polypeptide(L)'
;MPKKMHPDRDHYTDIARQRGEAVLQSNLLLSEITPPRLTSRVEAFCRSIGSQGPVFLKREVVNDPDPACSPVERRIAEVGGSSLRGWAVKCVPGLWASAEARTVWVSPTGETMDLGLDAPHEDQTLLIPDTGVSQSTEGRSYRINERLLVEQNELSASNAMIAALPVADRIRYEMFARCNGVTVAQVMRTAMNIGGPIATIIDRYLKEKGALDAMLEISPNGQLRPDPRHQDEYANREIAAEKVRAKIISWAGAQLRTRLTGKLYARPAP
;
A
#
# COMPACT_ATOMS: atom_id res chain seq x y z
N MET A 1 47.00 33.16 6.82
CA MET A 1 45.78 32.68 7.50
C MET A 1 44.86 32.06 6.45
N PRO A 2 44.45 30.79 6.56
CA PRO A 2 43.59 30.18 5.56
C PRO A 2 42.18 30.77 5.67
N LYS A 3 41.64 31.25 4.55
CA LYS A 3 40.22 31.64 4.42
C LYS A 3 39.37 30.40 4.71
N LYS A 4 38.55 30.46 5.77
CA LYS A 4 37.52 29.44 6.01
C LYS A 4 36.57 29.44 4.82
N MET A 5 36.65 28.37 4.01
CA MET A 5 35.75 28.14 2.88
C MET A 5 34.39 27.78 3.48
N HIS A 6 33.45 28.72 3.46
CA HIS A 6 32.09 28.44 3.85
C HIS A 6 31.47 27.50 2.80
N PRO A 7 30.89 26.36 3.19
CA PRO A 7 30.16 25.51 2.26
C PRO A 7 29.07 26.35 1.58
N ASP A 8 29.07 26.27 0.26
CA ASP A 8 28.23 27.08 -0.62
C ASP A 8 26.75 26.90 -0.26
N ARG A 9 25.99 27.99 -0.30
CA ARG A 9 24.57 28.02 0.10
C ARG A 9 23.72 27.09 -0.76
N ASP A 10 24.18 26.82 -1.98
CA ASP A 10 23.61 25.88 -2.95
C ASP A 10 23.76 24.41 -2.53
N HIS A 11 24.72 24.07 -1.68
CA HIS A 11 24.90 22.68 -1.21
C HIS A 11 23.82 22.29 -0.19
N TYR A 12 23.32 23.23 0.61
CA TYR A 12 22.27 22.98 1.61
C TYR A 12 20.88 22.86 0.98
N THR A 13 20.60 23.60 -0.09
CA THR A 13 19.33 23.54 -0.81
C THR A 13 19.18 22.23 -1.58
N ASP A 14 20.26 21.71 -2.17
CA ASP A 14 20.25 20.40 -2.83
C ASP A 14 20.06 19.24 -1.85
N ILE A 15 20.67 19.28 -0.66
CA ILE A 15 20.46 18.26 0.37
C ILE A 15 19.02 18.28 0.89
N ALA A 16 18.43 19.47 1.09
CA ALA A 16 17.04 19.61 1.53
C ALA A 16 16.05 19.10 0.46
N ARG A 17 16.30 19.40 -0.82
CA ARG A 17 15.50 18.91 -1.96
C ARG A 17 15.62 17.39 -2.12
N GLN A 18 16.82 16.84 -2.08
CA GLN A 18 17.05 15.39 -2.10
C GLN A 18 16.37 14.67 -0.93
N ARG A 19 16.33 15.30 0.26
CA ARG A 19 15.60 14.78 1.42
C ARG A 19 14.08 14.82 1.21
N GLY A 20 13.55 15.90 0.66
CA GLY A 20 12.12 16.03 0.33
C GLY A 20 11.65 15.02 -0.71
N GLU A 21 12.41 14.87 -1.81
CA GLU A 21 12.15 13.87 -2.85
C GLU A 21 12.20 12.44 -2.29
N ALA A 22 13.20 12.11 -1.46
CA ALA A 22 13.32 10.78 -0.86
C ALA A 22 12.14 10.44 0.09
N VAL A 23 11.57 11.41 0.79
CA VAL A 23 10.39 11.20 1.67
C VAL A 23 9.13 10.95 0.84
N LEU A 24 8.91 11.74 -0.23
CA LEU A 24 7.79 11.53 -1.16
C LEU A 24 7.89 10.17 -1.86
N GLN A 25 9.09 9.77 -2.29
CA GLN A 25 9.35 8.47 -2.91
C GLN A 25 9.11 7.29 -1.96
N SER A 26 9.51 7.44 -0.70
CA SER A 26 9.29 6.39 0.30
C SER A 26 7.82 6.25 0.69
N ASN A 27 7.04 7.34 0.61
CA ASN A 27 5.60 7.29 0.79
C ASN A 27 4.91 6.48 -0.32
N LEU A 28 5.35 6.61 -1.57
CA LEU A 28 4.84 5.83 -2.71
C LEU A 28 5.20 4.34 -2.59
N LEU A 29 6.39 4.02 -2.09
CA LEU A 29 6.82 2.63 -1.88
C LEU A 29 6.01 1.89 -0.80
N LEU A 30 5.35 2.62 0.09
CA LEU A 30 4.44 2.07 1.10
C LEU A 30 2.98 2.41 0.84
N SER A 31 2.64 2.83 -0.38
CA SER A 31 1.25 2.96 -0.78
C SER A 31 0.66 1.57 -0.98
N GLU A 32 -0.47 1.33 -0.35
CA GLU A 32 -1.26 0.15 -0.60
C GLU A 32 -1.91 0.26 -1.98
N ILE A 33 -1.67 -0.73 -2.82
CA ILE A 33 -2.22 -0.82 -4.18
C ILE A 33 -2.99 -2.13 -4.36
N THR A 34 -3.96 -2.16 -5.27
CA THR A 34 -4.52 -3.41 -5.76
C THR A 34 -3.38 -4.27 -6.36
N PRO A 35 -3.22 -5.54 -5.96
CA PRO A 35 -2.21 -6.40 -6.57
C PRO A 35 -2.42 -6.48 -8.09
N PRO A 36 -1.39 -6.24 -8.93
CA PRO A 36 -1.58 -6.18 -10.38
C PRO A 36 -1.88 -7.54 -11.03
N ARG A 37 -1.70 -8.63 -10.27
CA ARG A 37 -1.98 -10.02 -10.68
C ARG A 37 -2.06 -10.93 -9.45
N LEU A 38 -2.74 -12.06 -9.62
CA LEU A 38 -2.73 -13.14 -8.64
C LEU A 38 -1.39 -13.87 -8.68
N THR A 39 -0.63 -13.73 -7.60
CA THR A 39 0.53 -14.57 -7.33
C THR A 39 0.12 -15.67 -6.35
N SER A 40 0.83 -16.79 -6.29
CA SER A 40 0.49 -17.90 -5.38
C SER A 40 0.35 -17.48 -3.91
N ARG A 41 1.07 -16.43 -3.49
CA ARG A 41 0.99 -15.81 -2.15
C ARG A 41 -0.27 -14.98 -1.96
N VAL A 42 -0.59 -14.11 -2.92
CA VAL A 42 -1.84 -13.33 -2.90
C VAL A 42 -3.03 -14.29 -2.93
N GLU A 43 -2.97 -15.34 -3.75
CA GLU A 43 -4.00 -16.38 -3.81
C GLU A 43 -4.10 -17.19 -2.50
N ALA A 44 -2.99 -17.51 -1.85
CA ALA A 44 -3.00 -18.13 -0.53
C ALA A 44 -3.64 -17.23 0.54
N PHE A 45 -3.32 -15.93 0.52
CA PHE A 45 -3.97 -14.93 1.36
C PHE A 45 -5.47 -14.80 1.06
N CYS A 46 -5.87 -14.78 -0.22
CA CYS A 46 -7.28 -14.75 -0.57
C CYS A 46 -8.04 -15.96 -0.02
N ARG A 47 -7.43 -17.15 -0.09
CA ARG A 47 -7.99 -18.40 0.44
C ARG A 47 -8.02 -18.46 1.97
N SER A 48 -7.15 -17.72 2.68
CA SER A 48 -7.21 -17.66 4.15
C SER A 48 -8.38 -16.81 4.63
N ILE A 49 -8.85 -15.87 3.81
CA ILE A 49 -9.97 -14.96 4.13
C ILE A 49 -11.32 -15.59 3.80
N GLY A 50 -11.47 -16.16 2.60
CA GLY A 50 -12.77 -16.60 2.10
C GLY A 50 -12.70 -17.91 1.33
N SER A 51 -13.83 -18.60 1.24
CA SER A 51 -13.98 -19.84 0.47
C SER A 51 -14.16 -19.59 -1.03
N GLN A 52 -14.57 -18.37 -1.42
CA GLN A 52 -14.73 -17.99 -2.81
C GLN A 52 -13.40 -17.56 -3.42
N GLY A 53 -13.22 -17.83 -4.71
CA GLY A 53 -12.03 -17.42 -5.44
C GLY A 53 -11.97 -15.89 -5.61
N PRO A 54 -10.76 -15.28 -5.61
CA PRO A 54 -10.61 -13.85 -5.86
C PRO A 54 -10.90 -13.49 -7.33
N VAL A 55 -11.49 -12.31 -7.54
CA VAL A 55 -11.90 -11.80 -8.87
C VAL A 55 -11.42 -10.37 -9.04
N PHE A 56 -10.83 -10.07 -10.20
CA PHE A 56 -10.54 -8.69 -10.59
C PHE A 56 -11.80 -8.02 -11.12
N LEU A 57 -12.19 -6.92 -10.48
CA LEU A 57 -13.32 -6.10 -10.86
C LEU A 57 -12.84 -4.81 -11.50
N LYS A 58 -13.55 -4.37 -12.54
CA LYS A 58 -13.38 -3.03 -13.08
C LYS A 58 -13.79 -2.01 -12.01
N ARG A 59 -12.98 -0.96 -11.86
CA ARG A 59 -13.29 0.16 -10.98
C ARG A 59 -13.87 1.32 -11.78
N GLU A 60 -14.95 1.89 -11.28
CA GLU A 60 -15.51 3.15 -11.77
C GLU A 60 -15.33 4.19 -10.67
N VAL A 61 -14.66 5.30 -11.00
CA VAL A 61 -14.55 6.44 -10.10
C VAL A 61 -15.84 7.23 -10.18
N VAL A 62 -16.56 7.29 -9.07
CA VAL A 62 -17.78 8.08 -8.96
C VAL A 62 -17.40 9.39 -8.30
N ASN A 63 -17.47 10.48 -9.06
CA ASN A 63 -17.30 11.83 -8.54
C ASN A 63 -18.58 12.20 -7.80
N ASP A 64 -18.60 12.05 -6.48
CA ASP A 64 -19.76 12.50 -5.73
C ASP A 64 -19.42 13.05 -4.33
N PRO A 65 -19.94 14.24 -3.99
CA PRO A 65 -19.68 14.90 -2.72
C PRO A 65 -20.70 14.58 -1.61
N ASP A 66 -21.72 13.74 -1.83
CA ASP A 66 -22.73 13.49 -0.80
C ASP A 66 -22.31 12.33 0.13
N PRO A 67 -21.94 12.62 1.39
CA PRO A 67 -21.44 11.64 2.34
C PRO A 67 -22.58 10.80 2.98
N ALA A 68 -23.85 11.12 2.71
CA ALA A 68 -24.99 10.47 3.37
C ALA A 68 -25.40 9.13 2.73
N CYS A 69 -25.01 8.89 1.47
CA CYS A 69 -25.38 7.68 0.74
C CYS A 69 -24.14 7.06 0.08
N SER A 70 -23.97 5.74 0.21
CA SER A 70 -22.85 5.08 -0.47
C SER A 70 -23.06 5.09 -2.00
N PRO A 71 -21.98 5.17 -2.80
CA PRO A 71 -22.10 5.12 -4.26
C PRO A 71 -22.84 3.89 -4.80
N VAL A 72 -22.74 2.75 -4.09
CA VAL A 72 -23.44 1.50 -4.46
C VAL A 72 -24.94 1.61 -4.21
N GLU A 73 -25.37 2.11 -3.05
CA GLU A 73 -26.80 2.28 -2.75
C GLU A 73 -27.46 3.23 -3.74
N ARG A 74 -26.78 4.35 -4.06
CA ARG A 74 -27.28 5.28 -5.07
C ARG A 74 -27.40 4.60 -6.43
N ARG A 75 -26.36 3.88 -6.88
CA ARG A 75 -26.40 3.17 -8.16
C ARG A 75 -27.57 2.16 -8.21
N ILE A 76 -27.82 1.44 -7.11
CA ILE A 76 -28.97 0.53 -7.02
C ILE A 76 -30.29 1.29 -7.13
N ALA A 77 -30.43 2.44 -6.47
CA ALA A 77 -31.65 3.26 -6.54
C ALA A 77 -31.89 3.85 -7.94
N GLU A 78 -30.82 4.23 -8.65
CA GLU A 78 -30.91 4.89 -9.97
C GLU A 78 -31.15 3.91 -11.12
N VAL A 79 -30.43 2.77 -11.14
CA VAL A 79 -30.44 1.84 -12.29
C VAL A 79 -30.79 0.39 -11.91
N GLY A 80 -31.13 0.14 -10.64
CA GLY A 80 -31.41 -1.20 -10.14
C GLY A 80 -30.15 -2.04 -9.90
N GLY A 81 -30.36 -3.36 -9.77
CA GLY A 81 -29.31 -4.32 -9.46
C GLY A 81 -29.28 -4.68 -7.98
N SER A 82 -28.11 -5.05 -7.48
CA SER A 82 -27.91 -5.45 -6.08
C SER A 82 -26.52 -5.09 -5.59
N SER A 83 -26.28 -5.27 -4.29
CA SER A 83 -24.95 -5.14 -3.70
C SER A 83 -24.35 -6.51 -3.45
N LEU A 84 -23.04 -6.63 -3.67
CA LEU A 84 -22.23 -7.77 -3.26
C LEU A 84 -21.20 -7.29 -2.26
N ARG A 85 -21.10 -7.97 -1.12
CA ARG A 85 -20.08 -7.72 -0.10
C ARG A 85 -18.90 -8.67 -0.31
N GLY A 86 -17.74 -8.22 0.12
CA GLY A 86 -16.52 -8.99 0.08
C GLY A 86 -15.34 -8.22 0.64
N TRP A 87 -14.15 -8.65 0.23
CA TRP A 87 -12.89 -8.14 0.73
C TRP A 87 -12.04 -7.61 -0.43
N ALA A 88 -11.81 -6.30 -0.46
CA ALA A 88 -10.87 -5.69 -1.39
C ALA A 88 -9.44 -5.95 -0.89
N VAL A 89 -8.68 -6.68 -1.69
CA VAL A 89 -7.28 -7.00 -1.40
C VAL A 89 -6.40 -5.84 -1.84
N LYS A 90 -5.61 -5.34 -0.91
CA LYS A 90 -4.53 -4.39 -1.12
C LYS A 90 -3.20 -5.02 -0.77
N CYS A 91 -2.12 -4.51 -1.34
CA CYS A 91 -0.79 -4.90 -0.96
C CYS A 91 0.16 -3.71 -1.01
N VAL A 92 1.16 -3.75 -0.14
CA VAL A 92 2.41 -3.06 -0.40
C VAL A 92 3.33 -4.09 -1.04
N PRO A 93 3.69 -3.94 -2.33
CA PRO A 93 4.45 -4.94 -3.07
C PRO A 93 5.67 -5.39 -2.27
N GLY A 94 5.81 -6.70 -2.08
CA GLY A 94 6.95 -7.24 -1.35
C GLY A 94 7.02 -6.85 0.14
N LEU A 95 5.94 -6.44 0.79
CA LEU A 95 5.96 -6.18 2.24
C LEU A 95 4.78 -6.83 2.97
N TRP A 96 3.54 -6.52 2.59
CA TRP A 96 2.35 -7.13 3.19
C TRP A 96 1.14 -7.07 2.24
N ALA A 97 0.09 -7.83 2.57
CA ALA A 97 -1.25 -7.59 2.03
C ALA A 97 -2.24 -7.29 3.15
N SER A 98 -3.28 -6.58 2.78
CA SER A 98 -4.42 -6.27 3.62
C SER A 98 -5.68 -6.57 2.82
N ALA A 99 -6.75 -6.87 3.54
CA ALA A 99 -8.07 -7.07 2.99
C ALA A 99 -9.02 -6.14 3.72
N GLU A 100 -9.66 -5.26 2.97
CA GLU A 100 -10.59 -4.26 3.48
C GLU A 100 -12.01 -4.64 3.08
N ALA A 101 -12.94 -4.54 4.04
CA ALA A 101 -14.36 -4.74 3.77
C ALA A 101 -14.81 -3.81 2.63
N ARG A 102 -15.41 -4.41 1.60
CA ARG A 102 -15.81 -3.69 0.38
C ARG A 102 -17.22 -4.12 -0.03
N THR A 103 -18.03 -3.14 -0.37
CA THR A 103 -19.31 -3.34 -1.05
C THR A 103 -19.15 -2.92 -2.50
N VAL A 104 -19.57 -3.77 -3.42
CA VAL A 104 -19.53 -3.54 -4.86
C VAL A 104 -20.95 -3.62 -5.43
N TRP A 105 -21.16 -3.02 -6.60
CA TRP A 105 -22.44 -3.05 -7.29
C TRP A 105 -22.49 -4.23 -8.25
N VAL A 106 -23.64 -4.93 -8.28
CA VAL A 106 -23.96 -5.97 -9.26
C VAL A 106 -25.13 -5.47 -10.11
N SER A 107 -24.90 -5.32 -11.41
CA SER A 107 -25.90 -4.85 -12.35
C SER A 107 -27.08 -5.84 -12.49
N PRO A 108 -28.23 -5.40 -13.02
CA PRO A 108 -29.34 -6.31 -13.33
C PRO A 108 -28.98 -7.46 -14.29
N THR A 109 -27.92 -7.29 -15.09
CA THR A 109 -27.40 -8.32 -16.01
C THR A 109 -26.34 -9.22 -15.37
N GLY A 110 -25.97 -8.98 -14.11
CA GLY A 110 -24.99 -9.77 -13.35
C GLY A 110 -23.54 -9.29 -13.45
N GLU A 111 -23.27 -8.16 -14.10
CA GLU A 111 -21.93 -7.56 -14.15
C GLU A 111 -21.59 -6.94 -12.78
N THR A 112 -20.37 -7.21 -12.27
CA THR A 112 -19.94 -6.69 -10.97
C THR A 112 -18.89 -5.59 -11.14
N MET A 113 -19.09 -4.45 -10.47
CA MET A 113 -18.21 -3.28 -10.57
C MET A 113 -17.92 -2.67 -9.21
N ASP A 114 -16.67 -2.25 -9.01
CA ASP A 114 -16.28 -1.51 -7.82
C ASP A 114 -16.50 0.00 -8.03
N LEU A 115 -17.43 0.57 -7.26
CA LEU A 115 -17.73 2.00 -7.28
C LEU A 115 -16.90 2.69 -6.20
N GLY A 116 -15.78 3.30 -6.62
CA GLY A 116 -14.82 3.95 -5.74
C GLY A 116 -14.97 5.46 -5.71
N LEU A 117 -14.81 6.05 -4.53
CA LEU A 117 -14.46 7.46 -4.39
C LEU A 117 -12.95 7.60 -4.65
N ASP A 118 -12.56 8.71 -5.28
CA ASP A 118 -11.19 9.18 -5.57
C ASP A 118 -10.05 8.21 -5.19
N ALA A 119 -9.68 7.36 -6.13
CA ALA A 119 -8.43 6.61 -6.11
C ALA A 119 -7.72 6.85 -7.44
N PRO A 120 -7.00 7.97 -7.57
CA PRO A 120 -6.23 8.22 -8.78
C PRO A 120 -5.26 7.05 -8.95
N HIS A 121 -5.24 6.45 -10.15
CA HIS A 121 -4.30 5.42 -10.59
C HIS A 121 -4.67 3.94 -10.36
N GLU A 122 -5.90 3.60 -9.95
CA GLU A 122 -6.37 2.20 -9.95
C GLU A 122 -7.59 2.00 -10.85
N ASP A 123 -7.43 1.20 -11.90
CA ASP A 123 -8.49 0.83 -12.85
C ASP A 123 -9.25 -0.45 -12.45
N GLN A 124 -8.73 -1.17 -11.46
CA GLN A 124 -9.28 -2.44 -10.99
C GLN A 124 -9.11 -2.64 -9.48
N THR A 125 -9.98 -3.49 -8.94
CA THR A 125 -9.96 -3.96 -7.56
C THR A 125 -9.94 -5.48 -7.54
N LEU A 126 -9.06 -6.08 -6.72
CA LEU A 126 -9.09 -7.52 -6.46
C LEU A 126 -10.06 -7.78 -5.31
N LEU A 127 -11.21 -8.39 -5.60
CA LEU A 127 -12.24 -8.69 -4.61
C LEU A 127 -12.24 -10.19 -4.27
N ILE A 128 -12.39 -10.53 -2.99
CA ILE A 128 -12.79 -11.87 -2.54
C ILE A 128 -14.27 -11.77 -2.16
N PRO A 129 -15.20 -12.30 -2.97
CA PRO A 129 -16.61 -12.27 -2.64
C PRO A 129 -16.91 -12.98 -1.32
N ASP A 130 -17.77 -12.39 -0.50
CA ASP A 130 -18.20 -12.99 0.76
C ASP A 130 -19.73 -13.05 0.81
N THR A 131 -20.25 -14.24 0.48
CA THR A 131 -21.69 -14.52 0.52
C THR A 131 -22.17 -14.97 1.91
N GLY A 132 -21.24 -15.18 2.86
CA GLY A 132 -21.54 -15.65 4.20
C GLY A 132 -21.77 -14.53 5.22
N VAL A 133 -21.33 -13.30 4.91
CA VAL A 133 -21.63 -12.13 5.73
C VAL A 133 -23.11 -11.78 5.58
N SER A 134 -23.92 -12.18 6.56
CA SER A 134 -25.33 -11.79 6.60
C SER A 134 -25.42 -10.26 6.58
N GLN A 135 -26.40 -9.72 5.84
CA GLN A 135 -26.67 -8.28 5.83
C GLN A 135 -26.86 -7.70 7.25
N SER A 136 -27.19 -8.56 8.23
CA SER A 136 -27.44 -8.25 9.64
C SER A 136 -26.20 -8.04 10.52
N THR A 137 -24.97 -8.22 10.03
CA THR A 137 -23.78 -7.71 10.74
C THR A 137 -23.57 -6.23 10.39
N GLU A 138 -24.57 -5.42 10.70
CA GLU A 138 -24.40 -3.98 10.80
C GLU A 138 -23.36 -3.70 11.90
N GLY A 139 -22.29 -2.99 11.58
CA GLY A 139 -21.47 -2.32 12.61
C GLY A 139 -20.03 -2.80 12.81
N ARG A 140 -19.55 -3.87 12.17
CA ARG A 140 -18.14 -4.27 12.32
C ARG A 140 -17.39 -4.29 10.99
N SER A 141 -16.56 -3.25 10.82
CA SER A 141 -15.53 -3.24 9.80
C SER A 141 -14.33 -4.00 10.31
N TYR A 142 -14.17 -5.21 9.82
CA TYR A 142 -12.92 -5.91 10.00
C TYR A 142 -12.04 -5.57 8.79
N ARG A 143 -10.82 -5.09 9.04
CA ARG A 143 -9.72 -5.24 8.09
C ARG A 143 -8.96 -6.49 8.52
N ILE A 144 -8.76 -7.41 7.58
CA ILE A 144 -7.92 -8.58 7.82
C ILE A 144 -6.53 -8.23 7.28
N ASN A 145 -5.60 -8.02 8.20
CA ASN A 145 -4.20 -7.74 7.86
C ASN A 145 -3.41 -9.04 8.01
N GLU A 146 -2.87 -9.58 6.92
CA GLU A 146 -1.98 -10.74 6.98
C GLU A 146 -0.64 -10.40 6.33
N ARG A 147 0.44 -10.80 7.01
CA ARG A 147 1.76 -10.60 6.46
C ARG A 147 1.95 -11.50 5.25
N LEU A 148 2.04 -10.91 4.06
CA LEU A 148 2.72 -11.56 2.94
C LEU A 148 4.22 -11.49 3.22
N LEU A 149 4.74 -12.47 3.98
CA LEU A 149 6.18 -12.72 4.01
C LEU A 149 6.66 -12.78 2.55
N VAL A 150 7.69 -12.01 2.20
CA VAL A 150 8.27 -12.12 0.85
C VAL A 150 8.91 -13.49 0.74
N GLU A 151 8.32 -14.37 -0.06
CA GLU A 151 9.00 -15.58 -0.49
C GLU A 151 9.79 -15.32 -1.76
N GLN A 152 10.83 -16.13 -1.93
CA GLN A 152 11.99 -16.02 -2.80
C GLN A 152 11.73 -16.07 -4.31
N ASN A 153 10.53 -15.71 -4.77
CA ASN A 153 10.29 -15.33 -6.16
C ASN A 153 10.29 -13.80 -6.35
N GLU A 154 11.06 -13.12 -5.51
CA GLU A 154 12.15 -12.19 -5.81
C GLU A 154 12.11 -11.40 -7.15
N LEU A 155 11.82 -12.02 -8.29
CA LEU A 155 11.70 -11.33 -9.58
C LEU A 155 10.34 -10.63 -9.76
N SER A 156 9.25 -11.24 -9.30
CA SER A 156 7.89 -10.74 -9.51
C SER A 156 7.54 -9.55 -8.62
N ALA A 157 7.96 -9.58 -7.35
CA ALA A 157 7.79 -8.46 -6.43
C ALA A 157 8.68 -7.28 -6.84
N SER A 158 9.90 -7.55 -7.29
CA SER A 158 10.79 -6.51 -7.80
C SER A 158 10.24 -5.85 -9.06
N ASN A 159 9.67 -6.61 -10.00
CA ASN A 159 9.07 -6.04 -11.21
C ASN A 159 7.82 -5.20 -10.89
N ALA A 160 6.98 -5.62 -9.94
CA ALA A 160 5.85 -4.82 -9.49
C ALA A 160 6.30 -3.50 -8.83
N MET A 161 7.35 -3.54 -8.02
CA MET A 161 7.95 -2.33 -7.46
C MET A 161 8.54 -1.42 -8.54
N ILE A 162 9.27 -1.98 -9.51
CA ILE A 162 9.82 -1.22 -10.64
C ILE A 162 8.71 -0.51 -11.41
N ALA A 163 7.57 -1.17 -11.60
CA ALA A 163 6.40 -0.59 -12.27
C ALA A 163 5.74 0.51 -11.42
N ALA A 164 5.75 0.37 -10.09
CA ALA A 164 5.20 1.36 -9.16
C ALA A 164 6.12 2.58 -8.94
N LEU A 165 7.38 2.53 -9.38
CA LEU A 165 8.29 3.66 -9.24
C LEU A 165 7.93 4.81 -10.21
N PRO A 166 8.05 6.08 -9.75
CA PRO A 166 8.08 7.21 -10.64
C PRO A 166 9.13 7.05 -11.74
N VAL A 167 8.85 7.55 -12.94
CA VAL A 167 9.73 7.41 -14.13
C VAL A 167 11.16 7.86 -13.85
N ALA A 168 11.34 8.98 -13.14
CA ALA A 168 12.66 9.49 -12.78
C ALA A 168 13.47 8.50 -11.91
N ASP A 169 12.81 7.77 -11.01
CA ASP A 169 13.48 6.79 -10.16
C ASP A 169 13.77 5.51 -10.91
N ARG A 170 12.84 5.06 -11.76
CA ARG A 170 13.09 3.93 -12.65
C ARG A 170 14.36 4.16 -13.46
N ILE A 171 14.53 5.37 -14.03
CA ILE A 171 15.74 5.78 -14.75
C ILE A 171 16.98 5.72 -13.84
N ARG A 172 16.92 6.24 -12.60
CA ARG A 172 18.06 6.18 -11.66
C ARG A 172 18.46 4.73 -11.35
N TYR A 173 17.49 3.84 -11.11
CA TYR A 173 17.79 2.44 -10.82
C TYR A 173 18.25 1.67 -12.05
N GLU A 174 17.71 1.96 -13.24
CA GLU A 174 18.20 1.43 -14.52
C GLU A 174 19.66 1.83 -14.75
N MET A 175 20.01 3.11 -14.50
CA MET A 175 21.40 3.58 -14.58
C MET A 175 22.30 2.88 -13.56
N PHE A 176 21.88 2.78 -12.30
CA PHE A 176 22.65 2.08 -11.27
C PHE A 176 22.84 0.60 -11.61
N ALA A 177 21.79 -0.07 -12.04
CA ALA A 177 21.80 -1.47 -12.45
C ALA A 177 22.81 -1.69 -13.59
N ARG A 178 22.74 -0.85 -14.63
CA ARG A 178 23.66 -0.85 -15.77
C ARG A 178 25.13 -0.63 -15.34
N CYS A 179 25.41 0.37 -14.50
CA CYS A 179 26.77 0.65 -14.03
C CYS A 179 27.36 -0.49 -13.18
N ASN A 180 26.52 -1.38 -12.65
CA ASN A 180 26.92 -2.46 -11.76
C ASN A 180 26.78 -3.86 -12.38
N GLY A 181 26.42 -3.96 -13.66
CA GLY A 181 26.23 -5.26 -14.33
C GLY A 181 25.14 -6.13 -13.71
N VAL A 182 24.13 -5.52 -13.08
CA VAL A 182 22.98 -6.21 -12.47
C VAL A 182 21.68 -5.72 -13.10
N THR A 183 20.57 -6.43 -12.90
CA THR A 183 19.23 -5.97 -13.30
C THR A 183 18.62 -5.09 -12.22
N VAL A 184 17.69 -4.22 -12.61
CA VAL A 184 16.92 -3.40 -11.65
C VAL A 184 16.22 -4.30 -10.63
N ALA A 185 15.73 -5.47 -11.05
CA ALA A 185 15.15 -6.44 -10.15
C ALA A 185 16.16 -6.92 -9.10
N GLN A 186 17.39 -7.28 -9.50
CA GLN A 186 18.45 -7.64 -8.56
C GLN A 186 18.79 -6.50 -7.59
N VAL A 187 18.81 -5.25 -8.05
CA VAL A 187 19.03 -4.09 -7.18
C VAL A 187 17.94 -3.99 -6.11
N MET A 188 16.68 -4.11 -6.53
CA MET A 188 15.52 -4.07 -5.64
C MET A 188 15.52 -5.21 -4.64
N ARG A 189 15.76 -6.45 -5.10
CA ARG A 189 15.91 -7.61 -4.23
C ARG A 189 16.95 -7.42 -3.15
N THR A 190 18.12 -6.97 -3.55
CA THR A 190 19.22 -6.83 -2.61
C THR A 190 18.90 -5.72 -1.61
N ALA A 191 18.32 -4.60 -2.07
CA ALA A 191 17.87 -3.50 -1.19
C ALA A 191 16.75 -3.94 -0.23
N MET A 192 15.91 -4.86 -0.67
CA MET A 192 14.80 -5.45 0.08
C MET A 192 15.12 -6.83 0.63
N ASN A 193 16.36 -7.11 1.01
CA ASN A 193 16.60 -8.31 1.80
C ASN A 193 15.95 -8.10 3.18
N ILE A 194 14.65 -8.40 3.29
CA ILE A 194 13.73 -8.16 4.43
C ILE A 194 14.01 -9.16 5.57
N GLY A 195 15.24 -9.63 5.68
CA GLY A 195 15.73 -10.32 6.86
C GLY A 195 16.06 -9.32 7.98
N GLY A 196 15.86 -9.72 9.24
CA GLY A 196 16.33 -8.97 10.40
C GLY A 196 15.36 -7.89 10.92
N PRO A 197 15.86 -6.74 11.44
CA PRO A 197 15.08 -5.78 12.23
C PRO A 197 13.84 -5.20 11.54
N ILE A 198 13.82 -5.12 10.20
CA ILE A 198 12.70 -4.55 9.45
C ILE A 198 11.44 -5.41 9.53
N ALA A 199 11.59 -6.74 9.57
CA ALA A 199 10.47 -7.66 9.76
C ALA A 199 9.72 -7.35 11.05
N THR A 200 10.45 -7.17 12.15
CA THR A 200 9.89 -6.81 13.46
C THR A 200 9.20 -5.44 13.45
N ILE A 201 9.71 -4.48 12.66
CA ILE A 201 9.07 -3.16 12.52
C ILE A 201 7.76 -3.27 11.73
N ILE A 202 7.73 -4.07 10.66
CA ILE A 202 6.51 -4.35 9.89
C ILE A 202 5.47 -5.08 10.74
N ASP A 203 5.88 -6.14 11.46
CA ASP A 203 5.00 -6.88 12.36
C ASP A 203 4.38 -5.96 13.42
N ARG A 204 5.19 -5.06 13.97
CA ARG A 204 4.69 -4.04 14.90
C ARG A 204 3.69 -3.10 14.23
N TYR A 205 3.97 -2.63 13.02
CA TYR A 205 3.05 -1.76 12.28
C TYR A 205 1.69 -2.44 12.04
N LEU A 206 1.71 -3.68 11.55
CA LEU A 206 0.50 -4.46 11.29
C LEU A 206 -0.29 -4.72 12.58
N LYS A 207 0.41 -4.97 13.70
CA LYS A 207 -0.22 -5.11 15.02
C LYS A 207 -0.90 -3.82 15.48
N GLU A 208 -0.26 -2.66 15.32
CA GLU A 208 -0.88 -1.38 15.67
C GLU A 208 -2.08 -1.08 14.76
N LYS A 209 -2.01 -1.38 13.46
CA LYS A 209 -3.13 -1.21 12.52
C LYS A 209 -4.31 -2.12 12.87
N GLY A 210 -4.07 -3.41 13.13
CA GLY A 210 -5.14 -4.31 13.58
C GLY A 210 -5.79 -3.87 14.89
N ALA A 211 -5.03 -3.26 15.81
CA ALA A 211 -5.58 -2.70 17.04
C ALA A 211 -6.44 -1.44 16.78
N LEU A 212 -6.06 -0.60 15.82
CA LEU A 212 -6.87 0.55 15.37
C LEU A 212 -8.17 0.08 14.73
N ASP A 213 -8.10 -0.93 13.86
CA ASP A 213 -9.27 -1.48 13.16
C ASP A 213 -10.30 -2.03 14.16
N ALA A 214 -9.85 -2.61 15.27
CA ALA A 214 -10.73 -3.08 16.35
C ALA A 214 -11.45 -1.96 17.13
N MET A 215 -11.03 -0.70 16.95
CA MET A 215 -11.62 0.50 17.57
C MET A 215 -12.52 1.27 16.61
N LEU A 216 -12.70 0.80 15.37
CA LEU A 216 -13.58 1.41 14.40
C LEU A 216 -15.00 0.85 14.52
N GLU A 217 -15.99 1.75 14.39
CA GLU A 217 -17.38 1.41 14.18
C GLU A 217 -17.82 1.88 12.79
N ILE A 218 -18.82 1.20 12.23
CA ILE A 218 -19.51 1.65 11.02
C ILE A 218 -20.63 2.59 11.45
N SER A 219 -20.59 3.84 11.02
CA SER A 219 -21.66 4.81 11.25
C SER A 219 -22.93 4.45 10.46
N PRO A 220 -24.09 5.07 10.78
CA PRO A 220 -25.35 4.77 10.07
C PRO A 220 -25.30 4.97 8.54
N ASN A 221 -24.41 5.83 8.04
CA ASN A 221 -24.15 6.05 6.61
C ASN A 221 -23.05 5.15 6.03
N GLY A 222 -22.64 4.09 6.74
CA GLY A 222 -21.66 3.12 6.25
C GLY A 222 -20.19 3.58 6.31
N GLN A 223 -19.90 4.74 6.90
CA GLN A 223 -18.53 5.24 7.03
C GLN A 223 -17.82 4.62 8.25
N LEU A 224 -16.53 4.39 8.13
CA LEU A 224 -15.70 3.99 9.26
C LEU A 224 -15.37 5.20 10.10
N ARG A 225 -15.64 5.13 11.39
CA ARG A 225 -15.23 6.15 12.36
C ARG A 225 -14.71 5.51 13.64
N PRO A 226 -13.80 6.17 14.36
CA PRO A 226 -13.42 5.72 15.69
C PRO A 226 -14.66 5.64 16.60
N ASP A 227 -14.78 4.56 17.37
CA ASP A 227 -15.76 4.45 18.44
C ASP A 227 -15.58 5.64 19.40
N PRO A 228 -16.64 6.43 19.69
CA PRO A 228 -16.55 7.58 20.59
C PRO A 228 -15.93 7.26 21.96
N ARG A 229 -16.06 6.02 22.44
CA ARG A 229 -15.47 5.55 23.72
C ARG A 229 -13.95 5.41 23.66
N HIS A 230 -13.37 5.29 22.47
CA HIS A 230 -11.96 5.04 22.24
C HIS A 230 -11.27 6.16 21.46
N GLN A 231 -11.91 7.33 21.27
CA GLN A 231 -11.39 8.39 20.40
C GLN A 231 -9.97 8.83 20.74
N ASP A 232 -9.66 9.06 22.02
CA ASP A 232 -8.32 9.45 22.47
C ASP A 232 -7.30 8.31 22.31
N GLU A 233 -7.69 7.07 22.60
CA GLU A 233 -6.82 5.90 22.42
C GLU A 233 -6.53 5.66 20.93
N TYR A 234 -7.54 5.79 20.08
CA TYR A 234 -7.44 5.69 18.63
C TYR A 234 -6.44 6.72 18.10
N ALA A 235 -6.60 8.01 18.45
CA ALA A 235 -5.69 9.06 18.01
C ALA A 235 -4.23 8.80 18.44
N ASN A 236 -4.03 8.34 19.69
CA ASN A 236 -2.71 8.00 20.19
C ASN A 236 -2.08 6.80 19.46
N ARG A 237 -2.86 5.77 19.16
CA ARG A 237 -2.42 4.59 18.40
C ARG A 237 -2.18 4.91 16.94
N GLU A 238 -2.95 5.81 16.34
CA GLU A 238 -2.74 6.28 14.98
C GLU A 238 -1.38 6.99 14.87
N ILE A 239 -1.08 7.89 15.80
CA ILE A 239 0.24 8.52 15.92
C ILE A 239 1.34 7.46 16.11
N ALA A 240 1.10 6.41 16.91
CA ALA A 240 2.07 5.34 17.10
C ALA A 240 2.30 4.53 15.81
N ALA A 241 1.23 4.16 15.10
CA ALA A 241 1.29 3.46 13.83
C ALA A 241 2.05 4.28 12.77
N GLU A 242 1.77 5.59 12.68
CA GLU A 242 2.48 6.49 11.75
C GLU A 242 3.95 6.67 12.13
N LYS A 243 4.31 6.68 13.42
CA LYS A 243 5.72 6.64 13.86
C LYS A 243 6.41 5.34 13.43
N VAL A 244 5.73 4.20 13.47
CA VAL A 244 6.29 2.93 12.99
C VAL A 244 6.40 2.94 11.46
N ARG A 245 5.38 3.43 10.74
CA ARG A 245 5.42 3.62 9.27
C ARG A 245 6.59 4.50 8.85
N ALA A 246 6.82 5.62 9.53
CA ALA A 246 7.95 6.50 9.29
C ALA A 246 9.31 5.80 9.49
N LYS A 247 9.40 4.85 10.42
CA LYS A 247 10.62 4.02 10.59
C LYS A 247 10.81 3.06 9.43
N ILE A 248 9.75 2.45 8.91
CA ILE A 248 9.81 1.60 7.71
C ILE A 248 10.30 2.43 6.51
N ILE A 249 9.72 3.62 6.30
CA ILE A 249 10.14 4.59 5.28
C ILE A 249 11.62 4.96 5.43
N SER A 250 12.01 5.37 6.63
CA SER A 250 13.39 5.80 6.90
C SER A 250 14.38 4.66 6.65
N TRP A 251 14.04 3.44 7.08
CA TRP A 251 14.86 2.25 6.83
C TRP A 251 14.98 1.96 5.33
N ALA A 252 13.85 1.95 4.60
CA ALA A 252 13.84 1.71 3.15
C ALA A 252 14.70 2.77 2.44
N GLY A 253 14.48 4.05 2.74
CA GLY A 253 15.27 5.15 2.19
C GLY A 253 16.76 5.06 2.54
N ALA A 254 17.12 4.61 3.75
CA ALA A 254 18.51 4.41 4.15
C ALA A 254 19.18 3.26 3.39
N GLN A 255 18.50 2.12 3.22
CA GLN A 255 19.00 0.99 2.43
C GLN A 255 19.26 1.39 0.97
N LEU A 256 18.34 2.17 0.40
CA LEU A 256 18.49 2.70 -0.95
C LEU A 256 19.69 3.66 -1.04
N ARG A 257 19.81 4.61 -0.11
CA ARG A 257 20.92 5.58 -0.11
C ARG A 257 22.29 4.92 0.06
N THR A 258 22.48 4.09 1.07
CA THR A 258 23.78 3.45 1.37
C THR A 258 24.32 2.67 0.16
N ARG A 259 23.43 2.10 -0.66
CA ARG A 259 23.82 1.32 -1.83
C ARG A 259 24.07 2.15 -3.07
N LEU A 260 23.29 3.23 -3.26
CA LEU A 260 23.54 4.20 -4.32
C LEU A 260 24.88 4.92 -4.09
N THR A 261 25.14 5.40 -2.88
CA THR A 261 26.37 6.15 -2.58
C THR A 261 27.60 5.26 -2.43
N GLY A 262 27.46 4.06 -1.84
CA GLY A 262 28.59 3.14 -1.63
C GLY A 262 29.27 2.65 -2.92
N LYS A 263 28.57 2.70 -4.06
CA LYS A 263 29.13 2.25 -5.36
C LYS A 263 29.38 3.36 -6.37
N LEU A 264 28.66 4.49 -6.32
CA LEU A 264 28.94 5.64 -7.18
C LEU A 264 30.30 6.31 -6.87
N TYR A 265 30.82 6.13 -5.66
CA TYR A 265 32.12 6.70 -5.24
C TYR A 265 33.25 5.68 -5.14
N ALA A 266 32.98 4.39 -5.35
CA ALA A 266 34.06 3.42 -5.53
C ALA A 266 34.62 3.62 -6.95
N ARG A 267 35.74 4.36 -7.06
CA ARG A 267 36.51 4.40 -8.32
C ARG A 267 36.77 2.96 -8.76
N PRO A 268 36.55 2.60 -10.04
CA PRO A 268 36.97 1.29 -10.52
C PRO A 268 38.44 1.12 -10.18
N ALA A 269 38.77 0.01 -9.52
CA ALA A 269 40.16 -0.36 -9.32
C ALA A 269 40.81 -0.49 -10.72
N PRO A 270 42.04 0.03 -10.90
CA PRO A 270 42.73 -0.02 -12.17
C PRO A 270 42.97 -1.46 -12.65
#